data_AF-A0A939EY20-F1
#
_entry.id   AF-A0A939EY20-F1
#
_cell.length_a   1.000
_cell.length_b   1.000
_cell.length_c   1.000
_cell.angle_alpha   90.00
_cell.angle_beta   90.00
_cell.angle_gamma   90.00
#
_symmetry.space_group_name_H-M   'P 1'
#
loop_
_entity.id
_entity.type
_entity.pdbx_description
1 polymer ?
#
loop_
_entity_poly.entity_id
_entity_poly.type
_entity_poly.pdbx_seq_one_letter_code
_entity_poly.pdbx_strand_id
1 'polypeptide(L)'
;MKKFLRTLLGAAALAVLGHTAVQAQTYQLVWADEFNGSISPDWQFETGGGGWGNNEKQYYQAANASVANGNLLITARKQTVGGMPYTSARMITKGRKEFTYGKMEARMKLPLGQGLWPAFWMLGGNINTVSWPACGEIDIMEHINSENKVYGTPHWDSNGHAEYGGNTITTPQDYHVYSVEWDASAIRWFVDGTQFHVMSILNNAGGTEEFHRPFFLLLNLAVAGNWPGQTVDESKLPATMYVDYVRVYQKTGGTTAPASTQIQAESYNSMNGVQLEGCADTGGGQNVAYIDAGDWMAYNNVNFPTSGNYTIEYRVASPSGSRLSSDLNAGSTQLGTVTIPATGGWQNWTTVSQTVYVNAGAYNFGVYAQAGGWNFNWLRITKASGARMAQPTTADAQVTSTSAELALYPNPVTGQLSLSGVSKAGGQVSILNMQGRPVWTGAYTGKALDVSKLEPGLYNLVLTGADQQKQTIRFSKE
;
A
#
# COMPACT_ATOMS: atom_id res chain seq x y z
N MET A 1 25.87 -71.12 31.89
CA MET A 1 26.10 -69.71 31.49
C MET A 1 25.07 -69.36 30.41
N LYS A 2 24.05 -68.54 30.72
CA LYS A 2 23.81 -67.19 30.12
C LYS A 2 23.97 -67.21 28.58
N LYS A 3 22.98 -67.01 27.70
CA LYS A 3 21.99 -65.91 27.57
C LYS A 3 21.04 -66.26 26.38
N PHE A 4 19.72 -66.18 26.54
CA PHE A 4 18.80 -65.10 26.10
C PHE A 4 18.38 -65.07 24.62
N LEU A 5 17.11 -65.47 24.44
CA LEU A 5 16.06 -65.02 23.52
C LEU A 5 16.22 -63.60 22.93
N ARG A 6 15.84 -63.40 21.66
CA ARG A 6 14.80 -62.41 21.26
C ARG A 6 14.47 -62.44 19.75
N THR A 7 13.19 -62.71 19.51
CA THR A 7 12.37 -62.46 18.33
C THR A 7 12.38 -60.96 17.96
N LEU A 8 12.37 -60.62 16.67
CA LEU A 8 11.93 -59.31 16.19
C LEU A 8 10.89 -59.51 15.09
N LEU A 9 9.63 -59.20 15.43
CA LEU A 9 8.58 -58.85 14.47
C LEU A 9 8.96 -57.49 13.86
N GLY A 10 9.10 -57.42 12.53
CA GLY A 10 9.15 -56.17 11.81
C GLY A 10 7.74 -55.62 11.61
N ALA A 11 7.40 -54.54 12.31
CA ALA A 11 6.21 -53.74 12.04
C ALA A 11 6.54 -52.76 10.90
N ALA A 12 5.85 -52.87 9.76
CA ALA A 12 5.88 -51.89 8.70
C ALA A 12 5.01 -50.69 9.12
N ALA A 13 5.65 -49.59 9.54
CA ALA A 13 4.99 -48.31 9.71
C ALA A 13 4.96 -47.59 8.36
N LEU A 14 3.77 -47.47 7.78
CA LEU A 14 3.51 -46.64 6.60
C LEU A 14 3.57 -45.17 7.04
N ALA A 15 4.72 -44.52 6.83
CA ALA A 15 4.85 -43.08 7.04
C ALA A 15 4.15 -42.34 5.89
N VAL A 16 2.97 -41.78 6.16
CA VAL A 16 2.36 -40.77 5.29
C VAL A 16 3.21 -39.50 5.40
N LEU A 17 4.08 -39.29 4.43
CA LEU A 17 4.79 -38.02 4.25
C LEU A 17 3.77 -36.97 3.79
N GLY A 18 3.21 -36.24 4.76
CA GLY A 18 2.53 -34.97 4.50
C GLY A 18 3.51 -34.04 3.80
N HIS A 19 3.28 -33.79 2.52
CA HIS A 19 3.96 -32.73 1.81
C HIS A 19 3.37 -31.41 2.31
N THR A 20 4.03 -30.79 3.29
CA THR A 20 3.91 -29.35 3.46
C THR A 20 4.56 -28.72 2.24
N ALA A 21 3.72 -28.29 1.28
CA ALA A 21 4.19 -27.38 0.25
C ALA A 21 4.60 -26.08 0.95
N VAL A 22 5.89 -25.95 1.26
CA VAL A 22 6.51 -24.66 1.55
C VAL A 22 6.27 -23.83 0.29
N GLN A 23 5.34 -22.88 0.35
CA GLN A 23 5.28 -21.85 -0.68
C GLN A 23 6.61 -21.10 -0.63
N ALA A 24 7.51 -21.42 -1.54
CA ALA A 24 8.70 -20.62 -1.78
C ALA A 24 8.22 -19.22 -2.16
N GLN A 25 8.56 -18.23 -1.33
CA GLN A 25 8.26 -16.83 -1.57
C GLN A 25 9.01 -16.40 -2.82
N THR A 26 8.32 -16.14 -3.93
CA THR A 26 8.95 -15.80 -5.20
C THR A 26 9.02 -14.29 -5.36
N TYR A 27 10.24 -13.75 -5.28
CA TYR A 27 10.55 -12.37 -5.65
C TYR A 27 10.74 -12.28 -7.18
N GLN A 28 10.13 -11.29 -7.83
CA GLN A 28 10.32 -10.97 -9.24
C GLN A 28 10.97 -9.61 -9.40
N LEU A 29 11.89 -9.51 -10.36
CA LEU A 29 12.56 -8.26 -10.68
C LEU A 29 11.55 -7.27 -11.26
N VAL A 30 11.34 -6.15 -10.57
CA VAL A 30 10.41 -5.08 -11.01
C VAL A 30 11.15 -3.85 -11.51
N TRP A 31 12.40 -3.67 -11.10
CA TRP A 31 13.27 -2.61 -11.56
C TRP A 31 14.74 -2.98 -11.36
N ALA A 32 15.60 -2.49 -12.25
CA ALA A 32 17.05 -2.64 -12.14
C ALA A 32 17.77 -1.50 -12.85
N ASP A 33 18.97 -1.19 -12.37
CA ASP A 33 20.03 -0.58 -13.14
C ASP A 33 21.25 -1.50 -13.09
N GLU A 34 21.60 -2.06 -14.25
CA GLU A 34 22.74 -2.97 -14.43
C GLU A 34 24.02 -2.22 -14.86
N PHE A 35 23.95 -0.89 -15.00
CA PHE A 35 25.08 -0.03 -15.40
C PHE A 35 25.82 -0.52 -16.66
N ASN A 36 25.08 -1.12 -17.60
CA ASN A 36 25.61 -1.57 -18.87
C ASN A 36 25.69 -0.40 -19.86
N GLY A 37 26.82 0.33 -19.81
CA GLY A 37 27.18 1.39 -20.75
C GLY A 37 26.71 2.80 -20.36
N SER A 38 25.65 2.93 -19.57
CA SER A 38 25.19 4.22 -19.04
C SER A 38 24.46 4.07 -17.71
N ILE A 39 24.35 5.18 -16.98
CA ILE A 39 23.50 5.30 -15.79
C ILE A 39 22.05 5.48 -16.26
N SER A 40 21.11 4.73 -15.67
CA SER A 40 19.68 4.83 -16.00
C SER A 40 19.16 6.27 -15.82
N PRO A 41 18.22 6.72 -16.69
CA PRO A 41 17.50 7.97 -16.46
C PRO A 41 16.56 7.91 -15.26
N ASP A 42 16.51 6.83 -14.48
CA ASP A 42 15.81 6.82 -13.20
C ASP A 42 16.60 7.49 -12.07
N TRP A 43 17.90 7.75 -12.29
CA TRP A 43 18.76 8.45 -11.34
C TRP A 43 18.81 9.96 -11.57
N GLN A 44 18.88 10.70 -10.45
CA GLN A 44 19.13 12.13 -10.40
C GLN A 44 20.39 12.39 -9.56
N PHE A 45 21.20 13.36 -9.96
CA PHE A 45 22.37 13.76 -9.20
C PHE A 45 22.03 14.91 -8.25
N GLU A 46 22.32 14.73 -6.97
CA GLU A 46 22.34 15.84 -6.03
C GLU A 46 23.68 16.57 -6.14
N THR A 47 23.63 17.90 -6.04
CA THR A 47 24.80 18.77 -6.19
C THR A 47 24.89 19.71 -5.00
N GLY A 48 26.08 19.86 -4.42
CA GLY A 48 26.30 20.78 -3.31
C GLY A 48 27.19 20.23 -2.20
N GLY A 49 27.71 21.16 -1.40
CA GLY A 49 28.38 20.89 -0.13
C GLY A 49 27.51 21.29 1.06
N GLY A 50 28.13 21.73 2.16
CA GLY A 50 27.39 22.20 3.34
C GLY A 50 27.03 21.11 4.34
N GLY A 51 27.59 19.92 4.17
CA GLY A 51 27.65 18.91 5.22
C GLY A 51 26.44 18.02 5.40
N TRP A 52 25.38 18.17 4.59
CA TRP A 52 24.30 17.18 4.42
C TRP A 52 23.69 16.62 5.73
N GLY A 53 23.62 17.46 6.78
CA GLY A 53 23.14 17.07 8.12
C GLY A 53 24.19 16.43 9.03
N ASN A 54 25.34 16.02 8.48
CA ASN A 54 26.35 15.22 9.15
C ASN A 54 27.76 15.85 9.19
N ASN A 55 27.89 17.15 8.93
CA ASN A 55 29.17 17.86 8.86
C ASN A 55 30.16 17.20 7.87
N GLU A 56 29.63 16.68 6.75
CA GLU A 56 30.40 16.07 5.67
C GLU A 56 31.26 17.11 4.92
N LYS A 57 32.41 16.70 4.36
CA LYS A 57 33.41 17.59 3.73
C LYS A 57 33.52 17.51 2.21
N GLN A 58 32.68 16.74 1.53
CA GLN A 58 32.62 16.73 0.07
C GLN A 58 31.62 17.75 -0.50
N TYR A 59 31.88 18.18 -1.73
CA TYR A 59 30.90 18.75 -2.64
C TYR A 59 30.42 17.65 -3.60
N TYR A 60 29.14 17.29 -3.55
CA TYR A 60 28.58 16.33 -4.51
C TYR A 60 28.40 16.97 -5.89
N GLN A 61 28.73 16.24 -6.95
CA GLN A 61 28.52 16.64 -8.34
C GLN A 61 28.51 15.42 -9.28
N ALA A 62 27.79 15.53 -10.40
CA ALA A 62 27.67 14.43 -11.37
C ALA A 62 29.01 13.98 -11.99
N ALA A 63 29.99 14.88 -12.10
CA ALA A 63 31.31 14.59 -12.69
C ALA A 63 32.15 13.55 -11.92
N ASN A 64 31.70 13.18 -10.72
CA ASN A 64 32.33 12.16 -9.87
C ASN A 64 31.67 10.78 -10.02
N ALA A 65 30.64 10.65 -10.85
CA ALA A 65 30.05 9.37 -11.22
C ALA A 65 30.32 9.04 -12.69
N SER A 66 30.62 7.79 -12.99
CA SER A 66 30.80 7.31 -14.36
C SER A 66 30.44 5.83 -14.47
N VAL A 67 30.29 5.32 -15.69
CA VAL A 67 30.12 3.89 -15.93
C VAL A 67 31.32 3.35 -16.69
N ALA A 68 31.91 2.27 -16.18
CA ALA A 68 33.02 1.58 -16.81
C ALA A 68 32.95 0.08 -16.51
N ASN A 69 33.17 -0.76 -17.53
CA ASN A 69 33.19 -2.23 -17.40
C ASN A 69 31.95 -2.80 -16.70
N GLY A 70 30.75 -2.31 -17.06
CA GLY A 70 29.48 -2.77 -16.48
C GLY A 70 29.27 -2.35 -15.02
N ASN A 71 30.01 -1.37 -14.51
CA ASN A 71 29.86 -0.88 -13.14
C ASN A 71 29.62 0.63 -13.13
N LEU A 72 28.79 1.10 -12.22
CA LEU A 72 28.80 2.48 -11.74
C LEU A 72 30.00 2.67 -10.82
N LEU A 73 30.77 3.73 -11.09
CA LEU A 73 31.91 4.17 -10.30
C LEU A 73 31.55 5.51 -9.67
N ILE A 74 31.43 5.56 -8.33
CA ILE A 74 31.34 6.79 -7.56
C ILE A 74 32.71 7.08 -6.96
N THR A 75 33.37 8.15 -7.41
CA THR A 75 34.75 8.46 -7.02
C THR A 75 34.84 9.71 -6.16
N ALA A 76 35.28 9.56 -4.92
CA ALA A 76 35.71 10.66 -4.07
C ALA A 76 37.10 11.15 -4.48
N ARG A 77 37.29 12.48 -4.57
CA ARG A 77 38.55 13.10 -5.00
C ARG A 77 38.95 14.23 -4.06
N LYS A 78 40.25 14.42 -3.87
CA LYS A 78 40.81 15.65 -3.30
C LYS A 78 40.77 16.74 -4.38
N GLN A 79 39.74 17.56 -4.34
CA GLN A 79 39.48 18.59 -5.31
C GLN A 79 38.63 19.67 -4.67
N THR A 80 39.09 20.93 -4.71
CA THR A 80 38.34 22.04 -4.14
C THR A 80 37.25 22.51 -5.09
N VAL A 81 35.98 22.35 -4.68
CA VAL A 81 34.80 22.84 -5.42
C VAL A 81 33.79 23.38 -4.42
N GLY A 82 33.20 24.55 -4.70
CA GLY A 82 32.15 25.14 -3.87
C GLY A 82 32.57 25.38 -2.40
N GLY A 83 33.86 25.66 -2.16
CA GLY A 83 34.41 25.86 -0.82
C GLY A 83 34.70 24.57 -0.03
N MET A 84 34.37 23.39 -0.57
CA MET A 84 34.66 22.10 0.07
C MET A 84 36.01 21.55 -0.43
N PRO A 85 36.79 20.86 0.43
CA PRO A 85 38.10 20.32 0.05
C PRO A 85 38.04 19.05 -0.81
N TYR A 86 36.91 18.35 -0.81
CA TYR A 86 36.71 17.10 -1.55
C TYR A 86 35.53 17.19 -2.50
N THR A 87 35.49 16.33 -3.52
CA THR A 87 34.31 16.11 -4.36
C THR A 87 33.92 14.64 -4.36
N SER A 88 32.65 14.35 -4.56
CA SER A 88 32.11 12.98 -4.72
C SER A 88 30.79 13.02 -5.49
N ALA A 89 30.05 11.92 -5.57
CA ALA A 89 28.70 11.89 -6.12
C ALA A 89 27.68 11.34 -5.12
N ARG A 90 26.46 11.87 -5.23
CA ARG A 90 25.24 11.40 -4.55
C ARG A 90 24.13 11.32 -5.57
N MET A 91 23.50 10.16 -5.67
CA MET A 91 22.51 9.83 -6.69
C MET A 91 21.23 9.36 -6.01
N ILE A 92 20.07 9.82 -6.48
CA ILE A 92 18.76 9.48 -5.93
C ILE A 92 17.77 9.09 -7.02
N THR A 93 16.79 8.25 -6.68
CA THR A 93 15.67 7.92 -7.60
C THR A 93 14.38 8.70 -7.33
N LYS A 94 14.39 9.65 -6.39
CA LYS A 94 13.23 10.44 -5.97
C LYS A 94 12.44 11.01 -7.15
N GLY A 95 11.11 10.87 -7.14
CA GLY A 95 10.26 11.36 -8.22
C GLY A 95 10.41 10.63 -9.57
N ARG A 96 11.24 9.58 -9.65
CA ARG A 96 11.40 8.70 -10.82
C ARG A 96 11.05 7.26 -10.49
N LYS A 97 11.66 6.71 -9.43
CA LYS A 97 11.38 5.38 -8.87
C LYS A 97 11.28 5.45 -7.36
N GLU A 98 10.13 5.04 -6.86
CA GLU A 98 9.82 4.87 -5.45
C GLU A 98 9.14 3.51 -5.27
N PHE A 99 9.44 2.84 -4.16
CA PHE A 99 8.98 1.49 -3.88
C PHE A 99 8.36 1.43 -2.49
N THR A 100 7.31 0.64 -2.35
CA THR A 100 6.81 0.20 -1.05
C THR A 100 6.92 -1.31 -1.01
N TYR A 101 7.65 -1.81 -0.02
CA TYR A 101 7.99 -3.23 0.11
C TYR A 101 8.80 -3.79 -1.07
N GLY A 102 9.41 -4.94 -0.83
CA GLY A 102 10.23 -5.65 -1.79
C GLY A 102 11.56 -6.09 -1.20
N LYS A 103 12.38 -6.67 -2.06
CA LYS A 103 13.79 -6.91 -1.83
C LYS A 103 14.57 -5.89 -2.63
N MET A 104 15.32 -5.03 -1.95
CA MET A 104 16.20 -4.04 -2.57
C MET A 104 17.63 -4.53 -2.35
N GLU A 105 18.38 -4.73 -3.43
CA GLU A 105 19.76 -5.19 -3.35
C GLU A 105 20.68 -4.42 -4.29
N ALA A 106 21.93 -4.27 -3.87
CA ALA A 106 23.01 -3.78 -4.70
C ALA A 106 24.24 -4.65 -4.51
N ARG A 107 24.90 -5.00 -5.62
CA ARG A 107 26.19 -5.70 -5.58
C ARG A 107 27.31 -4.69 -5.68
N MET A 108 28.09 -4.54 -4.60
CA MET A 108 29.01 -3.42 -4.45
C MET A 108 30.36 -3.84 -3.88
N LYS A 109 31.39 -3.08 -4.23
CA LYS A 109 32.74 -3.13 -3.66
C LYS A 109 33.11 -1.73 -3.18
N LEU A 110 33.56 -1.62 -1.94
CA LEU A 110 33.72 -0.37 -1.22
C LEU A 110 35.19 0.03 -1.07
N PRO A 111 35.52 1.34 -1.11
CA PRO A 111 36.86 1.80 -0.78
C PRO A 111 37.09 1.79 0.74
N LEU A 112 38.33 1.55 1.16
CA LEU A 112 38.75 1.73 2.56
C LEU A 112 39.68 2.93 2.69
N GLY A 113 39.51 3.69 3.76
CA GLY A 113 40.36 4.83 4.10
C GLY A 113 39.70 5.69 5.16
N GLN A 114 40.49 6.19 6.11
CA GLN A 114 40.00 7.07 7.16
C GLN A 114 39.22 8.24 6.54
N GLY A 115 38.01 8.49 7.04
CA GLY A 115 37.10 9.53 6.57
C GLY A 115 36.19 9.11 5.42
N LEU A 116 36.35 7.95 4.78
CA LEU A 116 35.43 7.50 3.73
C LEU A 116 34.16 6.90 4.34
N TRP A 117 33.00 7.22 3.74
CA TRP A 117 31.69 6.75 4.18
C TRP A 117 30.76 6.47 2.99
N PRO A 118 30.88 5.29 2.35
CA PRO A 118 29.93 4.83 1.34
C PRO A 118 28.60 4.40 1.96
N ALA A 119 27.50 4.69 1.26
CA ALA A 119 26.16 4.30 1.67
C ALA A 119 25.29 3.86 0.49
N PHE A 120 24.47 2.82 0.73
CA PHE A 120 23.32 2.43 -0.07
C PHE A 120 22.10 2.40 0.85
N TRP A 121 21.13 3.25 0.57
CA TRP A 121 20.10 3.61 1.54
C TRP A 121 18.85 4.14 0.85
N MET A 122 17.82 4.44 1.64
CA MET A 122 16.51 4.84 1.17
C MET A 122 15.90 5.91 2.07
N LEU A 123 15.11 6.81 1.48
CA LEU A 123 14.33 7.82 2.20
C LEU A 123 12.87 7.81 1.73
N GLY A 124 11.95 8.15 2.63
CA GLY A 124 10.54 8.32 2.28
C GLY A 124 10.33 9.41 1.22
N GLY A 125 9.54 9.12 0.18
CA GLY A 125 9.23 10.07 -0.90
C GLY A 125 8.57 11.36 -0.41
N ASN A 126 7.92 11.30 0.75
CA ASN A 126 7.26 12.42 1.44
C ASN A 126 8.23 13.32 2.24
N ILE A 127 9.54 13.16 2.14
CA ILE A 127 10.53 13.98 2.87
C ILE A 127 10.34 15.50 2.70
N ASN A 128 9.88 15.98 1.54
CA ASN A 128 9.62 17.41 1.32
C ASN A 128 8.37 17.93 2.05
N THR A 129 7.50 17.03 2.53
CA THR A 129 6.26 17.39 3.24
C THR A 129 6.37 17.22 4.75
N VAL A 130 7.12 16.22 5.22
CA VAL A 130 7.19 15.91 6.66
C VAL A 130 8.59 16.09 7.26
N SER A 131 9.61 16.34 6.44
CA SER A 131 11.02 16.39 6.84
C SER A 131 11.56 15.07 7.40
N TRP A 132 12.87 15.02 7.60
CA TRP A 132 13.52 13.99 8.41
C TRP A 132 13.35 14.31 9.92
N PRO A 133 13.17 13.31 10.80
CA PRO A 133 13.14 11.86 10.54
C PRO A 133 11.76 11.29 10.19
N ALA A 134 10.70 12.10 10.21
CA ALA A 134 9.31 11.67 10.02
C ALA A 134 8.99 11.14 8.60
N CYS A 135 9.90 11.26 7.64
CA CYS A 135 9.80 10.60 6.35
C CYS A 135 10.20 9.11 6.40
N GLY A 136 10.96 8.72 7.42
CA GLY A 136 11.62 7.43 7.51
C GLY A 136 12.86 7.32 6.60
N GLU A 137 13.80 6.50 7.05
CA GLU A 137 15.08 6.19 6.40
C GLU A 137 15.41 4.70 6.60
N ILE A 138 15.91 4.05 5.54
CA ILE A 138 16.38 2.65 5.60
C ILE A 138 17.79 2.61 5.00
N ASP A 139 18.79 2.53 5.86
CA ASP A 139 20.17 2.30 5.48
C ASP A 139 20.38 0.82 5.22
N ILE A 140 20.45 0.44 3.94
CA ILE A 140 20.63 -0.96 3.53
C ILE A 140 22.07 -1.39 3.80
N MET A 141 23.02 -0.49 3.55
CA MET A 141 24.43 -0.67 3.86
C MET A 141 25.08 0.69 4.09
N GLU A 142 25.74 0.81 5.24
CA GLU A 142 26.76 1.82 5.48
C GLU A 142 28.08 1.17 5.91
N HIS A 143 29.17 1.83 5.56
CA HIS A 143 30.53 1.47 5.99
C HIS A 143 31.30 2.75 6.30
N ILE A 144 32.22 2.69 7.25
CA ILE A 144 33.11 3.80 7.55
C ILE A 144 34.58 3.38 7.62
N ASN A 145 35.44 4.31 7.24
CA ASN A 145 36.88 4.23 7.47
C ASN A 145 37.52 2.98 6.84
N SER A 146 38.14 2.14 7.68
CA SER A 146 38.82 0.91 7.27
C SER A 146 38.28 -0.29 8.05
N GLU A 147 37.04 -0.20 8.54
CA GLU A 147 36.45 -1.28 9.32
C GLU A 147 36.19 -2.52 8.46
N ASN A 148 36.20 -3.67 9.12
CA ASN A 148 35.81 -4.95 8.51
C ASN A 148 34.33 -5.27 8.79
N LYS A 149 33.48 -4.23 8.92
CA LYS A 149 32.08 -4.35 9.27
C LYS A 149 31.23 -3.43 8.42
N VAL A 150 29.98 -3.81 8.20
CA VAL A 150 28.95 -2.95 7.63
C VAL A 150 27.77 -2.84 8.58
N TYR A 151 27.01 -1.78 8.41
CA TYR A 151 25.87 -1.41 9.24
C TYR A 151 24.60 -1.38 8.40
N GLY A 152 23.48 -1.71 9.04
CA GLY A 152 22.15 -1.55 8.49
C GLY A 152 21.24 -0.96 9.56
N THR A 153 20.60 0.17 9.25
CA THR A 153 19.93 1.00 10.26
C THR A 153 18.65 1.59 9.67
N PRO A 154 17.50 1.45 10.32
CA PRO A 154 16.33 2.28 10.07
C PRO A 154 16.33 3.51 11.00
N HIS A 155 15.92 4.66 10.48
CA HIS A 155 15.66 5.88 11.28
C HIS A 155 14.22 6.36 11.04
N TRP A 156 13.53 6.81 12.11
CA TRP A 156 12.15 7.31 12.03
C TRP A 156 11.82 8.29 13.15
N ASP A 157 10.61 8.84 13.17
CA ASP A 157 10.11 9.66 14.28
C ASP A 157 9.25 8.83 15.24
N SER A 158 9.61 8.85 16.52
CA SER A 158 8.78 8.29 17.58
C SER A 158 8.87 9.19 18.81
N ASN A 159 8.24 10.37 18.71
CA ASN A 159 8.39 11.50 19.63
C ASN A 159 9.82 12.09 19.59
N GLY A 160 10.36 12.24 18.39
CA GLY A 160 11.76 12.57 18.12
C GLY A 160 12.47 11.46 17.37
N HIS A 161 13.72 11.72 17.00
CA HIS A 161 14.54 10.77 16.24
C HIS A 161 14.72 9.44 17.01
N ALA A 162 14.35 8.35 16.34
CA ALA A 162 14.58 6.98 16.77
C ALA A 162 15.39 6.23 15.70
N GLU A 163 16.18 5.25 16.14
CA GLU A 163 16.96 4.37 15.28
C GLU A 163 17.09 2.97 15.89
N TYR A 164 17.32 1.97 15.05
CA TYR A 164 17.55 0.59 15.52
C TYR A 164 18.56 -0.15 14.63
N GLY A 165 19.85 0.12 14.82
CA GLY A 165 20.92 -0.39 13.97
C GLY A 165 21.43 -1.79 14.34
N GLY A 166 21.88 -2.53 13.32
CA GLY A 166 22.63 -3.78 13.44
C GLY A 166 23.91 -3.74 12.60
N ASN A 167 24.85 -4.66 12.86
CA ASN A 167 26.08 -4.76 12.09
C ASN A 167 26.54 -6.21 11.91
N THR A 168 27.37 -6.44 10.90
CA THR A 168 28.04 -7.72 10.66
C THR A 168 29.45 -7.55 10.12
N ILE A 169 30.30 -8.55 10.35
CA ILE A 169 31.66 -8.60 9.79
C ILE A 169 31.57 -8.97 8.31
N THR A 170 32.39 -8.31 7.48
CA THR A 170 32.47 -8.54 6.04
C THR A 170 33.87 -8.18 5.51
N THR A 171 34.08 -8.30 4.21
CA THR A 171 35.30 -7.93 3.48
C THR A 171 34.96 -6.82 2.47
N PRO A 172 34.78 -5.54 2.89
CA PRO A 172 34.18 -4.51 2.04
C PRO A 172 34.92 -4.23 0.72
N GLN A 173 36.20 -4.62 0.63
CA GLN A 173 36.99 -4.49 -0.59
C GLN A 173 36.68 -5.54 -1.66
N ASP A 174 35.93 -6.59 -1.34
CA ASP A 174 35.39 -7.56 -2.29
C ASP A 174 33.97 -7.18 -2.68
N TYR A 175 33.46 -7.78 -3.75
CA TYR A 175 32.06 -7.59 -4.12
C TYR A 175 31.16 -8.42 -3.21
N HIS A 176 30.23 -7.74 -2.56
CA HIS A 176 29.17 -8.35 -1.77
C HIS A 176 27.80 -7.89 -2.26
N VAL A 177 26.78 -8.71 -2.05
CA VAL A 177 25.38 -8.32 -2.24
C VAL A 177 24.85 -7.81 -0.91
N TYR A 178 24.57 -6.51 -0.85
CA TYR A 178 23.93 -5.88 0.29
C TYR A 178 22.44 -5.72 0.00
N SER A 179 21.59 -6.18 0.90
CA SER A 179 20.15 -6.16 0.62
C SER A 179 19.29 -6.01 1.86
N VAL A 180 18.09 -5.47 1.66
CA VAL A 180 16.98 -5.61 2.59
C VAL A 180 15.85 -6.40 1.97
N GLU A 181 15.15 -7.18 2.78
CA GLU A 181 13.79 -7.65 2.51
C GLU A 181 12.82 -6.90 3.41
N TRP A 182 11.96 -6.10 2.79
CA TRP A 182 10.99 -5.21 3.42
C TRP A 182 9.58 -5.64 3.04
N ASP A 183 8.75 -5.91 4.04
CA ASP A 183 7.32 -6.15 3.87
C ASP A 183 6.53 -5.47 4.99
N ALA A 184 5.19 -5.60 4.96
CA ALA A 184 4.32 -4.97 5.95
C ALA A 184 4.53 -5.44 7.40
N SER A 185 5.37 -6.46 7.64
CA SER A 185 5.64 -6.98 8.99
C SER A 185 7.03 -6.61 9.50
N ALA A 186 8.04 -6.55 8.62
CA ALA A 186 9.42 -6.33 9.04
C ALA A 186 10.31 -5.81 7.91
N ILE A 187 11.45 -5.26 8.32
CA ILE A 187 12.62 -5.00 7.49
C ILE A 187 13.72 -5.94 7.96
N ARG A 188 14.37 -6.67 7.04
CA ARG A 188 15.41 -7.65 7.32
C ARG A 188 16.64 -7.32 6.48
N TRP A 189 17.82 -7.25 7.07
CA TRP A 189 19.06 -6.89 6.38
C TRP A 189 19.95 -8.11 6.17
N PHE A 190 20.61 -8.15 5.02
CA PHE A 190 21.45 -9.26 4.60
C PHE A 190 22.74 -8.79 3.93
N VAL A 191 23.81 -9.56 4.14
CA VAL A 191 25.03 -9.54 3.31
C VAL A 191 25.17 -10.92 2.70
N ASP A 192 25.26 -11.02 1.38
CA ASP A 192 25.36 -12.27 0.62
C ASP A 192 24.27 -13.29 0.98
N GLY A 193 23.05 -12.81 1.20
CA GLY A 193 21.90 -13.64 1.59
C GLY A 193 21.92 -14.13 3.04
N THR A 194 22.93 -13.77 3.84
CA THR A 194 22.98 -14.05 5.29
C THR A 194 22.36 -12.90 6.05
N GLN A 195 21.24 -13.16 6.75
CA GLN A 195 20.57 -12.14 7.57
C GLN A 195 21.45 -11.77 8.76
N PHE A 196 21.63 -10.48 9.03
CA PHE A 196 22.34 -10.00 10.22
C PHE A 196 21.51 -9.08 11.11
N HIS A 197 20.40 -8.55 10.60
CA HIS A 197 19.53 -7.65 11.37
C HIS A 197 18.07 -7.77 10.96
N VAL A 198 17.15 -7.49 11.88
CA VAL A 198 15.71 -7.45 11.63
C VAL A 198 15.03 -6.47 12.56
N MET A 199 14.10 -5.69 12.02
CA MET A 199 13.19 -4.83 12.78
C MET A 199 11.75 -5.16 12.43
N SER A 200 10.92 -5.41 13.44
CA SER A 200 9.47 -5.53 13.26
C SER A 200 8.84 -4.17 13.04
N ILE A 201 8.01 -4.03 12.01
CA ILE A 201 7.14 -2.88 11.76
C ILE A 201 5.66 -3.26 11.76
N LEU A 202 5.35 -4.53 12.07
CA LEU A 202 3.99 -5.04 12.11
C LEU A 202 3.12 -4.18 13.03
N ASN A 203 1.97 -3.74 12.51
CA ASN A 203 1.01 -2.90 13.23
C ASN A 203 1.63 -1.63 13.85
N ASN A 204 2.60 -1.03 13.14
CA ASN A 204 3.34 0.16 13.59
C ASN A 204 4.03 -0.03 14.95
N ALA A 205 4.50 -1.24 15.27
CA ALA A 205 5.22 -1.50 16.52
C ALA A 205 6.42 -0.54 16.66
N GLY A 206 6.48 0.21 17.76
CA GLY A 206 7.52 1.22 17.98
C GLY A 206 7.32 2.54 17.23
N GLY A 207 6.11 2.82 16.74
CA GLY A 207 5.80 4.05 15.99
C GLY A 207 6.41 4.03 14.60
N THR A 208 6.26 2.92 13.88
CA THR A 208 6.99 2.64 12.63
C THR A 208 6.17 2.88 11.36
N GLU A 209 5.14 3.73 11.42
CA GLU A 209 4.22 3.98 10.30
C GLU A 209 4.88 4.52 9.03
N GLU A 210 6.04 5.16 9.14
CA GLU A 210 6.82 5.69 8.03
C GLU A 210 7.18 4.58 7.05
N PHE A 211 7.55 3.40 7.57
CA PHE A 211 7.98 2.24 6.80
C PHE A 211 6.84 1.50 6.08
N HIS A 212 5.66 2.09 6.02
CA HIS A 212 4.54 1.64 5.18
C HIS A 212 4.29 2.57 3.98
N ARG A 213 5.14 3.58 3.76
CA ARG A 213 5.04 4.56 2.67
C ARG A 213 6.02 4.25 1.53
N PRO A 214 5.94 4.93 0.37
CA PRO A 214 6.94 4.80 -0.70
C PRO A 214 8.30 5.41 -0.33
N PHE A 215 9.38 4.71 -0.68
CA PHE A 215 10.77 5.14 -0.48
C PHE A 215 11.52 5.17 -1.81
N PHE A 216 12.40 6.15 -2.00
CA PHE A 216 13.35 6.18 -3.12
C PHE A 216 14.74 5.70 -2.69
N LEU A 217 15.53 5.23 -3.64
CA LEU A 217 16.90 4.73 -3.41
C LEU A 217 17.92 5.86 -3.49
N LEU A 218 19.00 5.72 -2.73
CA LEU A 218 20.16 6.60 -2.72
C LEU A 218 21.47 5.79 -2.77
N LEU A 219 22.44 6.32 -3.51
CA LEU A 219 23.83 5.87 -3.50
C LEU A 219 24.75 7.09 -3.34
N ASN A 220 25.71 7.04 -2.41
CA ASN A 220 26.74 8.06 -2.29
C ASN A 220 28.02 7.52 -1.64
N LEU A 221 29.09 8.30 -1.80
CA LEU A 221 30.33 8.15 -1.05
C LEU A 221 30.65 9.48 -0.38
N ALA A 222 30.30 9.62 0.90
CA ALA A 222 30.66 10.79 1.70
C ALA A 222 32.15 10.77 2.08
N VAL A 223 32.68 11.96 2.38
CA VAL A 223 34.05 12.18 2.84
C VAL A 223 34.04 13.04 4.08
N ALA A 224 34.55 12.50 5.18
CA ALA A 224 34.40 12.97 6.56
C ALA A 224 32.94 13.05 7.01
N GLY A 225 32.75 13.32 8.30
CA GLY A 225 31.43 13.47 8.88
C GLY A 225 31.47 13.28 10.39
N ASN A 226 30.31 13.40 11.04
CA ASN A 226 30.16 13.14 12.47
C ASN A 226 30.61 11.72 12.83
N TRP A 227 30.25 10.73 12.00
CA TRP A 227 30.49 9.32 12.27
C TRP A 227 31.86 8.80 11.80
N PRO A 228 32.27 8.94 10.51
CA PRO A 228 33.61 8.51 10.08
C PRO A 228 34.73 9.37 10.70
N GLY A 229 34.39 10.54 11.24
CA GLY A 229 35.32 11.52 11.80
C GLY A 229 35.72 12.59 10.79
N GLN A 230 36.37 13.64 11.30
CA GLN A 230 36.73 14.84 10.53
C GLN A 230 38.10 14.77 9.84
N THR A 231 38.89 13.73 10.18
CA THR A 231 40.20 13.42 9.59
C THR A 231 40.02 12.54 8.37
N VAL A 232 40.76 12.83 7.30
CA VAL A 232 40.73 12.06 6.04
C VAL A 232 42.14 11.60 5.70
N ASP A 233 42.32 10.31 5.39
CA ASP A 233 43.56 9.80 4.81
C ASP A 233 43.58 10.11 3.31
N GLU A 234 44.08 11.29 2.97
CA GLU A 234 44.15 11.76 1.58
C GLU A 234 45.04 10.89 0.68
N SER A 235 45.92 10.05 1.25
CA SER A 235 46.74 9.11 0.47
C SER A 235 45.92 8.00 -0.20
N LYS A 236 44.68 7.80 0.25
CA LYS A 236 43.71 6.87 -0.35
C LYS A 236 42.85 7.51 -1.44
N LEU A 237 43.00 8.81 -1.70
CA LEU A 237 42.25 9.50 -2.75
C LEU A 237 43.03 9.52 -4.08
N PRO A 238 42.37 9.34 -5.23
CA PRO A 238 40.93 9.13 -5.39
C PRO A 238 40.47 7.74 -4.93
N ALA A 239 39.33 7.70 -4.24
CA ALA A 239 38.73 6.48 -3.73
C ALA A 239 37.42 6.20 -4.47
N THR A 240 37.19 4.95 -4.89
CA THR A 240 36.03 4.59 -5.72
C THR A 240 35.19 3.51 -5.07
N MET A 241 33.89 3.78 -4.96
CA MET A 241 32.84 2.79 -4.72
C MET A 241 32.37 2.24 -6.07
N TYR A 242 32.40 0.92 -6.22
CA TYR A 242 31.98 0.21 -7.42
C TYR A 242 30.63 -0.45 -7.16
N VAL A 243 29.67 -0.22 -8.05
CA VAL A 243 28.33 -0.80 -8.00
C VAL A 243 28.10 -1.52 -9.31
N ASP A 244 27.99 -2.84 -9.24
CA ASP A 244 27.74 -3.72 -10.40
C ASP A 244 26.29 -3.60 -10.87
N TYR A 245 25.36 -3.65 -9.91
CA TYR A 245 23.95 -3.42 -10.17
C TYR A 245 23.23 -2.89 -8.94
N VAL A 246 22.07 -2.28 -9.16
CA VAL A 246 21.00 -2.14 -8.18
C VAL A 246 19.76 -2.82 -8.73
N ARG A 247 19.14 -3.70 -7.94
CA ARG A 247 17.94 -4.43 -8.33
C ARG A 247 16.88 -4.33 -7.24
N VAL A 248 15.65 -4.15 -7.68
CA VAL A 248 14.47 -4.20 -6.82
C VAL A 248 13.58 -5.31 -7.30
N TYR A 249 13.30 -6.21 -6.37
CA TYR A 249 12.37 -7.28 -6.56
C TYR A 249 11.15 -7.04 -5.69
N GLN A 250 9.98 -7.44 -6.14
CA GLN A 250 8.80 -7.49 -5.29
C GLN A 250 8.27 -8.91 -5.29
N LYS A 251 7.65 -9.31 -4.18
CA LYS A 251 6.99 -10.61 -4.10
C LYS A 251 5.96 -10.66 -5.22
N THR A 252 6.14 -11.52 -6.20
CA THR A 252 4.98 -12.02 -6.92
C THR A 252 4.32 -13.02 -6.01
N GLY A 253 3.04 -12.80 -5.69
CA GLY A 253 2.20 -13.93 -5.35
C GLY A 253 2.36 -14.95 -6.48
N GLY A 254 2.95 -16.12 -6.19
CA GLY A 254 3.12 -17.16 -7.19
C GLY A 254 1.77 -17.43 -7.84
N THR A 255 1.66 -17.26 -9.17
CA THR A 255 0.44 -17.44 -9.98
C THR A 255 -0.84 -17.51 -9.16
N THR A 256 -1.24 -16.39 -8.57
CA THR A 256 -2.53 -16.22 -7.91
C THR A 256 -2.99 -14.80 -8.13
N ALA A 257 -4.32 -14.65 -8.11
CA ALA A 257 -5.11 -13.48 -8.47
C ALA A 257 -4.45 -12.12 -8.14
N PRO A 258 -4.74 -11.07 -8.95
CA PRO A 258 -4.26 -9.73 -8.65
C PRO A 258 -4.55 -9.33 -7.20
N ALA A 259 -3.71 -8.46 -6.62
CA ALA A 259 -3.84 -7.98 -5.25
C ALA A 259 -5.31 -7.71 -4.92
N SER A 260 -5.84 -8.53 -4.01
CA SER A 260 -7.26 -8.57 -3.69
C SER A 260 -7.48 -8.10 -2.26
N THR A 261 -8.28 -7.07 -2.06
CA THR A 261 -8.73 -6.63 -0.74
C THR A 261 -10.01 -7.37 -0.40
N GLN A 262 -9.95 -8.31 0.54
CA GLN A 262 -11.15 -8.94 1.10
C GLN A 262 -11.63 -8.14 2.31
N ILE A 263 -12.90 -7.81 2.35
CA ILE A 263 -13.57 -7.09 3.43
C ILE A 263 -14.71 -7.98 3.92
N GLN A 264 -14.70 -8.29 5.22
CA GLN A 264 -15.78 -9.04 5.85
C GLN A 264 -17.06 -8.19 5.85
N ALA A 265 -18.20 -8.81 5.57
CA ALA A 265 -19.46 -8.11 5.40
C ALA A 265 -19.85 -7.35 6.68
N GLU A 266 -19.63 -7.96 7.84
CA GLU A 266 -19.87 -7.44 9.18
C GLU A 266 -18.92 -6.29 9.58
N SER A 267 -17.85 -6.06 8.82
CA SER A 267 -16.93 -4.94 9.05
C SER A 267 -17.39 -3.63 8.41
N TYR A 268 -18.70 -3.48 8.16
CA TYR A 268 -19.26 -2.22 7.68
C TYR A 268 -19.00 -1.11 8.71
N ASN A 269 -18.70 0.10 8.23
CA ASN A 269 -18.61 1.27 9.09
C ASN A 269 -19.99 1.84 9.39
N SER A 270 -20.96 1.60 8.51
CA SER A 270 -22.32 2.11 8.60
C SER A 270 -23.27 1.22 7.79
N MET A 271 -24.52 1.08 8.24
CA MET A 271 -25.52 0.27 7.57
C MET A 271 -26.94 0.78 7.79
N ASN A 272 -27.90 0.22 7.06
CA ASN A 272 -29.33 0.37 7.33
C ASN A 272 -30.05 -0.98 7.17
N GLY A 273 -30.91 -1.31 8.14
CA GLY A 273 -31.84 -2.44 8.08
C GLY A 273 -31.26 -3.83 8.38
N VAL A 274 -29.95 -4.00 8.20
CA VAL A 274 -29.32 -5.33 8.33
C VAL A 274 -29.00 -5.75 9.77
N GLN A 275 -28.88 -7.05 9.99
CA GLN A 275 -28.43 -7.64 11.25
C GLN A 275 -27.27 -8.62 11.04
N LEU A 276 -26.63 -9.05 12.13
CA LEU A 276 -25.57 -10.05 12.09
C LEU A 276 -26.07 -11.37 12.65
N GLU A 277 -25.66 -12.47 12.03
CA GLU A 277 -25.87 -13.83 12.54
C GLU A 277 -24.58 -14.66 12.41
N GLY A 278 -24.59 -15.88 12.98
CA GLY A 278 -23.45 -16.79 12.85
C GLY A 278 -23.34 -17.34 11.42
N CYS A 279 -22.13 -17.29 10.87
CA CYS A 279 -21.85 -17.74 9.51
C CYS A 279 -21.41 -19.22 9.49
N ALA A 280 -22.07 -20.02 8.67
CA ALA A 280 -21.72 -21.42 8.43
C ALA A 280 -20.85 -21.63 7.17
N ASP A 281 -20.41 -20.54 6.51
CA ASP A 281 -19.46 -20.62 5.41
C ASP A 281 -18.06 -21.06 5.89
N THR A 282 -17.18 -21.34 4.93
CA THR A 282 -15.78 -21.62 5.22
C THR A 282 -15.12 -20.44 5.92
N GLY A 283 -14.57 -20.67 7.12
CA GLY A 283 -13.97 -19.64 7.97
C GLY A 283 -14.83 -19.25 9.19
N GLY A 284 -16.12 -19.58 9.19
CA GLY A 284 -17.03 -19.24 10.29
C GLY A 284 -17.21 -17.73 10.47
N GLY A 285 -17.38 -17.27 11.71
CA GLY A 285 -17.52 -15.85 12.04
C GLY A 285 -18.97 -15.38 12.02
N GLN A 286 -19.18 -14.13 11.62
CA GLN A 286 -20.50 -13.55 11.43
C GLN A 286 -20.76 -13.29 9.94
N ASN A 287 -22.03 -13.27 9.56
CA ASN A 287 -22.44 -12.74 8.26
C ASN A 287 -23.54 -11.70 8.47
N VAL A 288 -23.74 -10.86 7.46
CA VAL A 288 -24.87 -9.95 7.39
C VAL A 288 -26.10 -10.73 6.91
N ALA A 289 -27.22 -10.54 7.59
CA ALA A 289 -28.49 -11.21 7.39
C ALA A 289 -29.67 -10.25 7.59
N TYR A 290 -30.89 -10.77 7.41
CA TYR A 290 -32.14 -9.99 7.46
C TYR A 290 -32.15 -8.84 6.45
N ILE A 291 -31.52 -9.07 5.28
CA ILE A 291 -31.39 -8.05 4.25
C ILE A 291 -32.72 -7.94 3.49
N ASP A 292 -33.36 -6.78 3.59
CA ASP A 292 -34.56 -6.40 2.86
C ASP A 292 -34.25 -5.46 1.68
N ALA A 293 -35.21 -5.30 0.77
CA ALA A 293 -35.06 -4.36 -0.34
C ALA A 293 -34.92 -2.92 0.20
N GLY A 294 -33.85 -2.22 -0.19
CA GLY A 294 -33.53 -0.88 0.31
C GLY A 294 -32.44 -0.84 1.38
N ASP A 295 -32.09 -1.99 1.97
CA ASP A 295 -31.02 -2.10 2.94
C ASP A 295 -29.65 -1.89 2.30
N TRP A 296 -28.67 -1.50 3.12
CA TRP A 296 -27.33 -1.21 2.62
C TRP A 296 -26.25 -1.26 3.69
N MET A 297 -25.02 -1.40 3.23
CA MET A 297 -23.80 -1.40 4.01
C MET A 297 -22.77 -0.48 3.34
N ALA A 298 -22.00 0.26 4.12
CA ALA A 298 -20.92 1.11 3.63
C ALA A 298 -19.61 0.82 4.36
N TYR A 299 -18.54 0.78 3.58
CA TYR A 299 -17.17 0.51 4.01
C TYR A 299 -16.33 1.74 3.67
N ASN A 300 -15.77 2.38 4.68
CA ASN A 300 -15.03 3.63 4.53
C ASN A 300 -13.60 3.37 4.06
N ASN A 301 -13.02 4.35 3.36
CA ASN A 301 -11.61 4.36 2.97
C ASN A 301 -11.17 3.11 2.18
N VAL A 302 -12.06 2.55 1.36
CA VAL A 302 -11.69 1.46 0.44
C VAL A 302 -10.80 2.02 -0.65
N ASN A 303 -9.52 1.62 -0.62
CA ASN A 303 -8.49 2.15 -1.49
C ASN A 303 -8.39 1.37 -2.82
N PHE A 304 -8.55 2.09 -3.92
CA PHE A 304 -8.23 1.65 -5.27
C PHE A 304 -6.88 2.26 -5.65
N PRO A 305 -5.77 1.50 -5.59
CA PRO A 305 -4.43 2.08 -5.67
C PRO A 305 -4.09 2.69 -7.04
N THR A 306 -4.80 2.32 -8.09
CA THR A 306 -4.58 2.80 -9.46
C THR A 306 -5.90 2.81 -10.22
N SER A 307 -6.08 3.74 -11.15
CA SER A 307 -7.25 3.69 -12.04
C SER A 307 -7.20 2.42 -12.90
N GLY A 308 -8.35 1.77 -13.10
CA GLY A 308 -8.43 0.59 -13.93
C GLY A 308 -9.66 -0.27 -13.66
N ASN A 309 -9.69 -1.43 -14.30
CA ASN A 309 -10.73 -2.43 -14.08
C ASN A 309 -10.45 -3.20 -12.80
N TYR A 310 -11.50 -3.41 -12.00
CA TYR A 310 -11.50 -4.20 -10.78
C TYR A 310 -12.61 -5.23 -10.86
N THR A 311 -12.28 -6.48 -10.59
CA THR A 311 -13.26 -7.53 -10.32
C THR A 311 -13.67 -7.44 -8.86
N ILE A 312 -14.96 -7.23 -8.62
CA ILE A 312 -15.55 -7.22 -7.29
C ILE A 312 -16.37 -8.49 -7.14
N GLU A 313 -16.02 -9.29 -6.15
CA GLU A 313 -16.66 -10.54 -5.80
C GLU A 313 -17.45 -10.37 -4.50
N TYR A 314 -18.60 -11.03 -4.40
CA TYR A 314 -19.47 -11.03 -3.23
C TYR A 314 -19.80 -12.48 -2.87
N ARG A 315 -19.52 -12.85 -1.61
CA ARG A 315 -19.89 -14.15 -1.06
C ARG A 315 -21.27 -14.06 -0.42
N VAL A 316 -22.25 -14.70 -1.05
CA VAL A 316 -23.67 -14.51 -0.76
C VAL A 316 -24.40 -15.85 -0.67
N ALA A 317 -25.54 -15.86 0.04
CA ALA A 317 -26.46 -16.98 0.09
C ALA A 317 -27.89 -16.48 -0.04
N SER A 318 -28.76 -17.20 -0.76
CA SER A 318 -30.17 -16.82 -0.92
C SER A 318 -31.02 -18.05 -1.25
N PRO A 319 -32.09 -18.36 -0.49
CA PRO A 319 -32.96 -19.49 -0.81
C PRO A 319 -33.60 -19.41 -2.20
N SER A 320 -34.01 -18.21 -2.63
CA SER A 320 -34.82 -17.99 -3.84
C SER A 320 -34.14 -17.10 -4.89
N GLY A 321 -32.91 -16.66 -4.64
CA GLY A 321 -32.21 -15.68 -5.47
C GLY A 321 -32.61 -14.25 -5.12
N SER A 322 -31.78 -13.29 -5.52
CA SER A 322 -31.97 -11.86 -5.21
C SER A 322 -31.09 -10.97 -6.10
N ARG A 323 -30.90 -9.70 -5.73
CA ARG A 323 -30.11 -8.73 -6.49
C ARG A 323 -29.48 -7.67 -5.58
N LEU A 324 -28.20 -7.41 -5.80
CA LEU A 324 -27.45 -6.34 -5.14
C LEU A 324 -26.87 -5.38 -6.17
N SER A 325 -26.53 -4.18 -5.73
CA SER A 325 -25.72 -3.25 -6.49
C SER A 325 -24.61 -2.65 -5.62
N SER A 326 -23.56 -2.13 -6.24
CA SER A 326 -22.50 -1.43 -5.51
C SER A 326 -22.24 -0.05 -6.05
N ASP A 327 -21.81 0.84 -5.17
CA ASP A 327 -21.61 2.25 -5.45
C ASP A 327 -20.36 2.80 -4.75
N LEU A 328 -19.91 3.98 -5.18
CA LEU A 328 -18.92 4.77 -4.47
C LEU A 328 -19.57 6.05 -3.95
N ASN A 329 -19.15 6.45 -2.75
CA ASN A 329 -19.54 7.69 -2.10
C ASN A 329 -21.06 7.85 -2.00
N ALA A 330 -21.72 6.85 -1.42
CA ALA A 330 -23.15 6.89 -1.11
C ALA A 330 -24.05 7.08 -2.35
N GLY A 331 -23.76 6.34 -3.43
CA GLY A 331 -24.54 6.34 -4.67
C GLY A 331 -24.09 7.36 -5.71
N SER A 332 -23.07 8.19 -5.41
CA SER A 332 -22.56 9.21 -6.35
C SER A 332 -22.04 8.59 -7.65
N THR A 333 -21.40 7.43 -7.54
CA THR A 333 -20.96 6.64 -8.69
C THR A 333 -21.51 5.23 -8.55
N GLN A 334 -22.50 4.89 -9.38
CA GLN A 334 -22.98 3.51 -9.46
C GLN A 334 -21.97 2.65 -10.22
N LEU A 335 -21.50 1.56 -9.60
CA LEU A 335 -20.51 0.66 -10.22
C LEU A 335 -21.19 -0.44 -11.04
N GLY A 336 -22.39 -0.86 -10.64
CA GLY A 336 -23.17 -1.86 -11.36
C GLY A 336 -24.09 -2.65 -10.45
N THR A 337 -24.75 -3.65 -11.04
CA THR A 337 -25.72 -4.52 -10.39
C THR A 337 -25.40 -5.98 -10.67
N VAL A 338 -25.53 -6.83 -9.65
CA VAL A 338 -25.25 -8.26 -9.70
C VAL A 338 -26.46 -9.06 -9.25
N THR A 339 -26.84 -10.05 -10.06
CA THR A 339 -27.90 -11.01 -9.70
C THR A 339 -27.31 -12.09 -8.79
N ILE A 340 -28.03 -12.41 -7.71
CA ILE A 340 -27.72 -13.50 -6.79
C ILE A 340 -28.57 -14.70 -7.19
N PRO A 341 -27.98 -15.85 -7.56
CA PRO A 341 -28.75 -17.04 -7.89
C PRO A 341 -29.38 -17.66 -6.62
N ALA A 342 -30.42 -18.46 -6.81
CA ALA A 342 -30.97 -19.29 -5.73
C ALA A 342 -29.95 -20.35 -5.32
N THR A 343 -29.47 -20.27 -4.08
CA THR A 343 -28.52 -21.23 -3.48
C THR A 343 -29.22 -22.31 -2.65
N GLY A 344 -30.55 -22.24 -2.52
CA GLY A 344 -31.37 -23.24 -1.84
C GLY A 344 -31.34 -23.18 -0.31
N GLY A 345 -30.70 -22.16 0.28
CA GLY A 345 -30.71 -21.96 1.74
C GLY A 345 -29.98 -20.68 2.17
N TRP A 346 -30.27 -20.21 3.39
CA TRP A 346 -29.71 -18.98 3.97
C TRP A 346 -28.21 -19.04 4.29
N GLN A 347 -27.68 -20.26 4.38
CA GLN A 347 -26.29 -20.54 4.71
C GLN A 347 -25.63 -21.43 3.64
N ASN A 348 -26.24 -21.49 2.44
CA ASN A 348 -25.66 -22.14 1.27
C ASN A 348 -24.97 -21.08 0.43
N TRP A 349 -23.64 -21.03 0.51
CA TRP A 349 -22.87 -19.90 0.03
C TRP A 349 -22.34 -20.09 -1.39
N THR A 350 -22.49 -19.06 -2.22
CA THR A 350 -21.91 -18.92 -3.56
C THR A 350 -21.17 -17.59 -3.70
N THR A 351 -20.31 -17.48 -4.71
CA THR A 351 -19.62 -16.23 -5.02
C THR A 351 -20.13 -15.70 -6.36
N VAL A 352 -20.64 -14.47 -6.35
CA VAL A 352 -21.03 -13.73 -7.55
C VAL A 352 -20.07 -12.57 -7.77
N SER A 353 -19.93 -12.07 -9.00
CA SER A 353 -18.97 -11.01 -9.28
C SER A 353 -19.41 -10.06 -10.40
N GLN A 354 -18.76 -8.91 -10.44
CA GLN A 354 -18.80 -7.95 -11.54
C GLN A 354 -17.41 -7.39 -11.79
N THR A 355 -17.17 -6.86 -12.99
CA THR A 355 -15.95 -6.10 -13.30
C THR A 355 -16.32 -4.67 -13.63
N VAL A 356 -15.69 -3.72 -12.96
CA VAL A 356 -16.02 -2.30 -13.02
C VAL A 356 -14.75 -1.46 -13.17
N TYR A 357 -14.85 -0.34 -13.87
CA TYR A 357 -13.74 0.61 -13.95
C TYR A 357 -13.84 1.61 -12.79
N VAL A 358 -12.76 1.77 -12.03
CA VAL A 358 -12.68 2.70 -10.90
C VAL A 358 -11.42 3.54 -11.03
N ASN A 359 -11.52 4.84 -10.75
CA ASN A 359 -10.35 5.71 -10.69
C ASN A 359 -9.54 5.45 -9.40
N ALA A 360 -8.24 5.74 -9.42
CA ALA A 360 -7.42 5.66 -8.24
C ALA A 360 -7.98 6.57 -7.13
N GLY A 361 -8.04 6.08 -5.91
CA GLY A 361 -8.50 6.86 -4.76
C GLY A 361 -9.07 6.00 -3.65
N ALA A 362 -9.25 6.62 -2.48
CA ALA A 362 -9.99 6.04 -1.37
C ALA A 362 -11.45 6.49 -1.46
N TYR A 363 -12.38 5.54 -1.36
CA TYR A 363 -13.82 5.80 -1.47
C TYR A 363 -14.59 5.16 -0.32
N ASN A 364 -15.77 5.71 -0.03
CA ASN A 364 -16.77 5.00 0.75
C ASN A 364 -17.48 4.01 -0.18
N PHE A 365 -17.14 2.72 -0.07
CA PHE A 365 -17.69 1.67 -0.91
C PHE A 365 -19.05 1.21 -0.37
N GLY A 366 -20.09 1.25 -1.20
CA GLY A 366 -21.45 0.86 -0.86
C GLY A 366 -21.84 -0.50 -1.43
N VAL A 367 -22.56 -1.29 -0.64
CA VAL A 367 -23.35 -2.44 -1.09
C VAL A 367 -24.81 -2.12 -0.77
N TYR A 368 -25.68 -2.22 -1.78
CA TYR A 368 -27.09 -1.87 -1.70
C TYR A 368 -27.96 -3.05 -2.16
N ALA A 369 -28.97 -3.39 -1.37
CA ALA A 369 -29.92 -4.46 -1.63
C ALA A 369 -31.05 -3.95 -2.56
N GLN A 370 -30.95 -4.25 -3.85
CA GLN A 370 -32.04 -3.94 -4.80
C GLN A 370 -33.27 -4.82 -4.56
N ALA A 371 -33.05 -6.02 -4.02
CA ALA A 371 -34.08 -6.91 -3.49
C ALA A 371 -33.60 -7.54 -2.18
N GLY A 372 -34.53 -7.93 -1.33
CA GLY A 372 -34.24 -8.62 -0.06
C GLY A 372 -34.02 -10.12 -0.24
N GLY A 373 -33.92 -10.85 0.87
CA GLY A 373 -33.93 -12.30 0.88
C GLY A 373 -32.58 -12.97 0.60
N TRP A 374 -31.49 -12.39 1.10
CA TRP A 374 -30.14 -12.92 0.96
C TRP A 374 -29.28 -12.58 2.18
N ASN A 375 -28.20 -13.35 2.34
CA ASN A 375 -27.16 -13.17 3.33
C ASN A 375 -25.83 -12.84 2.63
N PHE A 376 -24.95 -12.13 3.33
CA PHE A 376 -23.69 -11.63 2.80
C PHE A 376 -22.54 -11.86 3.78
N ASN A 377 -21.48 -12.52 3.33
CA ASN A 377 -20.34 -12.93 4.17
C ASN A 377 -19.11 -12.04 3.98
N TRP A 378 -18.67 -11.82 2.74
CA TRP A 378 -17.54 -10.94 2.46
C TRP A 378 -17.60 -10.42 1.01
N LEU A 379 -16.98 -9.27 0.75
CA LEU A 379 -16.59 -8.87 -0.60
C LEU A 379 -15.09 -8.95 -0.80
N ARG A 380 -14.67 -9.12 -2.05
CA ARG A 380 -13.27 -9.09 -2.45
C ARG A 380 -13.08 -8.24 -3.69
N ILE A 381 -12.19 -7.26 -3.62
CA ILE A 381 -11.89 -6.32 -4.71
C ILE A 381 -10.52 -6.65 -5.25
N THR A 382 -10.45 -7.03 -6.51
CA THR A 382 -9.25 -7.55 -7.17
C THR A 382 -8.97 -6.74 -8.42
N LYS A 383 -7.81 -6.10 -8.54
CA LYS A 383 -7.46 -5.31 -9.74
C LYS A 383 -7.35 -6.22 -10.97
N ALA A 384 -8.22 -6.14 -11.97
CA ALA A 384 -8.13 -7.01 -13.14
C ALA A 384 -6.76 -6.86 -13.84
N SER A 385 -6.02 -7.96 -14.03
CA SER A 385 -4.79 -7.97 -14.80
C SER A 385 -5.11 -7.72 -16.27
N GLY A 386 -4.33 -6.86 -16.92
CA GLY A 386 -4.57 -6.42 -18.29
C GLY A 386 -4.38 -7.54 -19.33
N ALA A 387 -5.35 -8.43 -19.45
CA ALA A 387 -5.56 -9.18 -20.68
C ALA A 387 -6.23 -8.23 -21.69
N ARG A 388 -5.55 -7.94 -22.81
CA ARG A 388 -6.18 -7.31 -23.98
C ARG A 388 -7.40 -8.14 -24.37
N MET A 389 -8.60 -7.56 -24.31
CA MET A 389 -9.76 -8.06 -25.04
C MET A 389 -10.55 -6.91 -25.66
N ALA A 390 -11.18 -7.25 -26.79
CA ALA A 390 -11.73 -6.37 -27.80
C ALA A 390 -12.76 -5.36 -27.29
N GLN A 391 -12.78 -4.21 -27.96
CA GLN A 391 -13.82 -3.18 -27.87
C GLN A 391 -15.22 -3.81 -28.05
N PRO A 392 -16.16 -3.60 -27.11
CA PRO A 392 -17.57 -3.78 -27.41
C PRO A 392 -18.07 -2.59 -28.23
N THR A 393 -18.67 -2.92 -29.37
CA THR A 393 -19.44 -2.02 -30.23
C THR A 393 -20.57 -1.34 -29.46
N THR A 394 -20.71 -0.03 -29.69
CA THR A 394 -21.83 0.80 -29.23
C THR A 394 -23.15 0.29 -29.82
N ALA A 395 -24.07 -0.16 -28.97
CA ALA A 395 -25.48 -0.27 -29.32
C ALA A 395 -26.25 0.71 -28.44
N ASP A 396 -26.86 1.67 -29.11
CA ASP A 396 -27.79 2.66 -28.60
C ASP A 396 -28.97 1.95 -27.91
N ALA A 397 -29.22 2.25 -26.64
CA ALA A 397 -30.45 1.86 -25.97
C ALA A 397 -31.06 3.12 -25.33
N GLN A 398 -32.09 3.64 -26.00
CA GLN A 398 -32.94 4.69 -25.50
C GLN A 398 -33.51 4.31 -24.13
N VAL A 399 -33.27 5.15 -23.13
CA VAL A 399 -33.97 5.08 -21.84
C VAL A 399 -35.17 6.02 -21.90
N THR A 400 -36.35 5.42 -21.98
CA THR A 400 -37.64 6.06 -21.75
C THR A 400 -37.76 6.51 -20.29
N SER A 401 -38.15 7.77 -20.10
CA SER A 401 -38.35 8.45 -18.82
C SER A 401 -39.55 7.90 -18.03
N THR A 402 -39.36 7.58 -16.75
CA THR A 402 -40.44 7.59 -15.74
C THR A 402 -39.87 7.89 -14.34
N SER A 403 -40.52 8.86 -13.65
CA SER A 403 -40.23 9.48 -12.34
C SER A 403 -38.84 10.09 -12.13
N ALA A 404 -38.78 11.39 -11.86
CA ALA A 404 -37.56 12.05 -11.41
C ALA A 404 -37.17 11.50 -10.03
N GLU A 405 -36.18 10.62 -10.00
CA GLU A 405 -35.61 10.06 -8.78
C GLU A 405 -34.97 11.18 -7.95
N LEU A 406 -35.14 11.15 -6.63
CA LEU A 406 -34.51 12.11 -5.72
C LEU A 406 -32.99 11.99 -5.87
N ALA A 407 -32.30 13.07 -6.22
CA ALA A 407 -30.84 13.07 -6.40
C ALA A 407 -30.17 14.24 -5.67
N LEU A 408 -28.95 14.00 -5.19
CA LEU A 408 -28.14 14.94 -4.42
C LEU A 408 -26.87 15.36 -5.18
N TYR A 409 -26.52 16.64 -5.12
CA TYR A 409 -25.29 17.14 -5.72
C TYR A 409 -24.71 18.37 -5.00
N PRO A 410 -23.38 18.50 -4.84
CA PRO A 410 -22.37 17.47 -5.06
C PRO A 410 -22.46 16.38 -3.99
N ASN A 411 -21.97 15.19 -4.32
CA ASN A 411 -21.77 14.09 -3.37
C ASN A 411 -20.47 13.38 -3.80
N PRO A 412 -19.40 13.35 -2.97
CA PRO A 412 -19.31 13.95 -1.65
C PRO A 412 -19.51 15.48 -1.63
N VAL A 413 -20.01 15.99 -0.51
CA VAL A 413 -20.28 17.41 -0.29
C VAL A 413 -19.34 17.98 0.76
N THR A 414 -18.86 19.21 0.57
CA THR A 414 -18.06 19.92 1.58
C THR A 414 -18.88 20.96 2.34
N GLY A 415 -19.90 21.55 1.71
CA GLY A 415 -20.65 22.64 2.32
C GLY A 415 -22.11 22.80 1.88
N GLN A 416 -22.41 22.80 0.58
CA GLN A 416 -23.77 23.04 0.08
C GLN A 416 -24.29 21.83 -0.70
N LEU A 417 -25.43 21.29 -0.29
CA LEU A 417 -26.04 20.08 -0.86
C LEU A 417 -27.34 20.45 -1.60
N SER A 418 -27.35 20.32 -2.93
CA SER A 418 -28.53 20.59 -3.76
C SER A 418 -29.37 19.33 -3.94
N LEU A 419 -30.70 19.48 -3.89
CA LEU A 419 -31.66 18.39 -4.11
C LEU A 419 -32.35 18.58 -5.46
N SER A 420 -32.44 17.51 -6.24
CA SER A 420 -33.19 17.43 -7.50
C SER A 420 -34.20 16.29 -7.46
N GLY A 421 -35.25 16.34 -8.28
CA GLY A 421 -36.34 15.35 -8.26
C GLY A 421 -37.45 15.61 -7.24
N VAL A 422 -37.39 16.71 -6.48
CA VAL A 422 -38.41 17.07 -5.48
C VAL A 422 -39.59 17.80 -6.14
N SER A 423 -40.74 17.13 -6.27
CA SER A 423 -41.96 17.79 -6.74
C SER A 423 -42.63 18.56 -5.60
N LYS A 424 -42.36 19.88 -5.56
CA LYS A 424 -42.92 20.96 -4.70
C LYS A 424 -42.15 21.28 -3.42
N ALA A 425 -41.91 22.59 -3.19
CA ALA A 425 -41.42 23.15 -1.95
C ALA A 425 -42.45 22.95 -0.81
N GLY A 426 -41.98 22.70 0.41
CA GLY A 426 -42.83 22.54 1.61
C GLY A 426 -42.72 21.20 2.37
N GLY A 427 -41.94 20.24 1.87
CA GLY A 427 -41.64 19.00 2.61
C GLY A 427 -40.64 19.20 3.76
N GLN A 428 -40.72 18.36 4.80
CA GLN A 428 -39.72 18.35 5.89
C GLN A 428 -38.50 17.56 5.44
N VAL A 429 -37.31 18.11 5.64
CA VAL A 429 -36.03 17.42 5.44
C VAL A 429 -35.39 17.19 6.79
N SER A 430 -34.98 15.94 7.03
CA SER A 430 -34.18 15.56 8.18
C SER A 430 -32.88 14.93 7.68
N ILE A 431 -31.75 15.47 8.12
CA ILE A 431 -30.46 14.80 7.99
C ILE A 431 -30.27 13.97 9.25
N LEU A 432 -30.17 12.66 9.06
CA LEU A 432 -29.93 11.70 10.11
C LEU A 432 -28.47 11.26 10.03
N ASN A 433 -27.82 11.15 11.19
CA ASN A 433 -26.57 10.41 11.27
C ASN A 433 -26.83 8.91 11.06
N MET A 434 -25.75 8.13 11.05
CA MET A 434 -25.85 6.69 10.80
C MET A 434 -26.48 5.86 11.91
N GLN A 435 -26.71 6.43 13.09
CA GLN A 435 -27.53 5.79 14.13
C GLN A 435 -29.02 6.14 13.99
N GLY A 436 -29.43 6.78 12.88
CA GLY A 436 -30.80 7.23 12.64
C GLY A 436 -31.22 8.45 13.48
N ARG A 437 -30.27 9.08 14.20
CA ARG A 437 -30.57 10.28 15.00
C ARG A 437 -30.56 11.52 14.11
N PRO A 438 -31.58 12.39 14.19
CA PRO A 438 -31.58 13.64 13.45
C PRO A 438 -30.47 14.55 13.97
N VAL A 439 -29.54 14.91 13.07
CA VAL A 439 -28.50 15.92 13.31
C VAL A 439 -28.91 17.28 12.76
N TRP A 440 -29.85 17.30 11.82
CA TRP A 440 -30.47 18.52 11.31
C TRP A 440 -31.89 18.23 10.84
N THR A 441 -32.81 19.16 11.06
CA THR A 441 -34.20 19.07 10.57
C THR A 441 -34.69 20.46 10.17
N GLY A 442 -35.33 20.58 9.02
CA GLY A 442 -35.87 21.85 8.54
C GLY A 442 -36.87 21.68 7.41
N ALA A 443 -37.51 22.76 6.98
CA ALA A 443 -38.34 22.75 5.79
C ALA A 443 -37.48 22.87 4.53
N TYR A 444 -37.78 22.09 3.48
CA TYR A 444 -37.15 22.28 2.18
C TYR A 444 -37.68 23.53 1.50
N THR A 445 -36.83 24.55 1.40
CA THR A 445 -37.17 25.86 0.83
C THR A 445 -36.93 25.94 -0.68
N GLY A 446 -36.57 24.83 -1.34
CA GLY A 446 -36.19 24.81 -2.75
C GLY A 446 -34.77 25.33 -3.01
N LYS A 447 -33.98 25.58 -1.95
CA LYS A 447 -32.57 25.98 -2.02
C LYS A 447 -31.67 24.83 -1.57
N ALA A 448 -30.38 24.91 -1.92
CA ALA A 448 -29.37 24.01 -1.38
C ALA A 448 -29.34 24.05 0.16
N LEU A 449 -29.06 22.90 0.77
CA LEU A 449 -28.91 22.75 2.21
C LEU A 449 -27.46 23.01 2.61
N ASP A 450 -27.26 23.86 3.60
CA ASP A 450 -25.94 24.06 4.20
C ASP A 450 -25.63 22.91 5.16
N VAL A 451 -24.66 22.10 4.77
CA VAL A 451 -24.15 20.94 5.49
C VAL A 451 -22.69 21.15 5.95
N SER A 452 -22.15 22.37 5.82
CA SER A 452 -20.75 22.68 6.19
C SER A 452 -20.42 22.38 7.65
N LYS A 453 -21.42 22.43 8.54
CA LYS A 453 -21.30 22.15 9.98
C LYS A 453 -21.43 20.67 10.34
N LEU A 454 -21.70 19.79 9.38
CA LEU A 454 -21.67 18.37 9.62
C LEU A 454 -20.22 17.91 9.69
N GLU A 455 -19.93 17.02 10.64
CA GLU A 455 -18.66 16.31 10.68
C GLU A 455 -18.47 15.48 9.41
N PRO A 456 -17.22 15.25 8.95
CA PRO A 456 -16.96 14.32 7.86
C PRO A 456 -17.56 12.94 8.16
N GLY A 457 -18.29 12.36 7.21
CA GLY A 457 -18.98 11.09 7.41
C GLY A 457 -20.18 10.87 6.49
N LEU A 458 -20.85 9.73 6.67
CA LEU A 458 -22.05 9.35 5.93
C LEU A 458 -23.31 9.82 6.66
N TYR A 459 -24.29 10.29 5.88
CA TYR A 459 -25.57 10.76 6.38
C TYR A 459 -26.72 10.27 5.51
N ASN A 460 -27.88 10.09 6.14
CA ASN A 460 -29.14 9.89 5.43
C ASN A 460 -29.91 11.21 5.39
N LEU A 461 -30.27 11.66 4.19
CA LEU A 461 -31.24 12.73 4.02
C LEU A 461 -32.62 12.09 3.83
N VAL A 462 -33.54 12.37 4.73
CA VAL A 462 -34.93 11.95 4.66
C VAL A 462 -35.79 13.15 4.28
N LEU A 463 -36.40 13.09 3.10
CA LEU A 463 -37.41 14.03 2.65
C LEU A 463 -38.80 13.44 2.94
N THR A 464 -39.61 14.16 3.70
CA THR A 464 -41.02 13.82 3.93
C THR A 464 -41.89 14.75 3.08
N GLY A 465 -42.56 14.18 2.09
CA GLY A 465 -43.50 14.88 1.21
C GLY A 465 -44.76 15.34 1.96
N ALA A 466 -45.52 16.25 1.34
CA ALA A 466 -46.79 16.74 1.90
C ALA A 466 -47.86 15.63 2.03
N ASP A 467 -47.69 14.52 1.31
CA ASP A 467 -48.47 13.29 1.35
C ASP A 467 -47.97 12.27 2.40
N GLN A 468 -47.05 12.67 3.28
CA GLN A 468 -46.38 11.84 4.30
C GLN A 468 -45.49 10.71 3.73
N GLN A 469 -45.27 10.65 2.41
CA GLN A 469 -44.33 9.70 1.83
C GLN A 469 -42.89 10.13 2.17
N LYS A 470 -42.07 9.17 2.58
CA LYS A 470 -40.66 9.40 2.91
C LYS A 470 -39.77 8.90 1.78
N GLN A 471 -38.90 9.76 1.31
CA GLN A 471 -37.79 9.40 0.42
C GLN A 471 -36.50 9.58 1.18
N THR A 472 -35.66 8.57 1.19
CA THR A 472 -34.36 8.59 1.86
C THR A 472 -33.26 8.46 0.82
N ILE A 473 -32.30 9.37 0.85
CA ILE A 473 -31.10 9.32 0.01
C ILE A 473 -29.85 9.53 0.86
N ARG A 474 -28.79 8.80 0.55
CA ARG A 474 -27.52 8.84 1.28
C ARG A 474 -26.62 9.91 0.67
N PHE A 475 -25.78 10.54 1.51
CA PHE A 475 -24.67 11.35 1.03
C PHE A 475 -23.46 11.26 1.95
N SER A 476 -22.30 11.61 1.40
CA SER A 476 -21.01 11.68 2.10
C SER A 476 -20.62 13.14 2.30
N LYS A 477 -20.30 13.51 3.54
CA LYS A 477 -19.66 14.78 3.91
C LYS A 477 -18.15 14.56 3.97
N GLU A 478 -17.40 15.37 3.21
CA GLU A 478 -15.93 15.44 3.29
C GLU A 478 -15.44 16.41 4.36
#